data_AF-A0A497GDL6-F1
#
_entry.id   AF-A0A497GDL6-F1
#
_cell.length_a   1.000
_cell.length_b   1.000
_cell.length_c   1.000
_cell.angle_alpha   90.00
_cell.angle_beta   90.00
_cell.angle_gamma   90.00
#
_symmetry.space_group_name_H-M   'P 1'
#
loop_
_entity.id
_entity.type
_entity.pdbx_description
1 polymer ?
#
loop_
_entity_poly.entity_id
_entity_poly.type
_entity_poly.pdbx_seq_one_letter_code
_entity_poly.pdbx_strand_id
1 'polypeptide(L)'
;MFEEGAVAVDEGNLAFPRSYILTTSIFDEFMEKNNLPESVNEKCWGRISIEELDRRILSGEFEEEHIAYLSEILQKERGPLIVRSSSLLEDSLVHSFAGIYHSEFIPNTGTEHERLERLILAVKRVYDSTYNLNAKAYRKRHGIPWQNEKMAILIQNVVGSDYCGLFYPVFAGVAFSKNYYPWSERIRVEDGIVRLVFGLGTKAVGRSYARVLSPGAPGIRPEGAVIEKILRYSQPEFDALDMEKGEVVTKDIDCARDTNPHITKVFSVLREGMYFMNCPRYPRKEDRLVATFDPIINSTRYIPFVPMMRAVMSQLEEVFDVPVDIEFAGDFEGSRGTLYLVQVRPFVTRIRHKKITLPEDLKERMLLKSNDILGNGILEDIKYVVYVPPETYSIERAYAIARQVGRVNEGLEDESCILIGPGRWGTTNPQLGIPVHYFEISNARVVVEMSFSRFSPEFSYGTHFFGDLVSTNVIYMPVFRERGDFVNTEFLNSQPSLTGGPYVKLIKWEKGIRVYADGRRRVGVAELL
;
A
#
# COMPACT_ATOMS: atom_id res chain seq x y z
N MET A 1 8.27 28.79 27.67
CA MET A 1 7.10 28.49 28.53
C MET A 1 6.23 27.56 27.70
N PHE A 2 6.43 26.25 27.85
CA PHE A 2 5.60 25.24 27.19
C PHE A 2 4.50 24.88 28.19
N GLU A 3 3.26 25.26 27.86
CA GLU A 3 2.08 24.89 28.63
C GLU A 3 1.62 23.47 28.25
N GLU A 4 1.21 22.75 29.29
CA GLU A 4 0.77 21.37 29.31
C GLU A 4 -0.52 21.16 28.50
N GLY A 5 -0.43 20.31 27.48
CA GLY A 5 -1.57 19.63 26.85
C GLY A 5 -1.39 18.12 27.02
N ALA A 6 -1.40 17.64 28.26
CA ALA A 6 -1.26 16.22 28.58
C ALA A 6 -2.53 15.44 28.20
N VAL A 7 -2.53 14.81 27.03
CA VAL A 7 -3.19 13.51 26.87
C VAL A 7 -2.12 12.47 27.15
N ALA A 8 -2.20 11.84 28.33
CA ALA A 8 -1.29 10.80 28.75
C ALA A 8 -1.35 9.61 27.77
N VAL A 9 -0.44 9.61 26.79
CA VAL A 9 0.03 8.36 26.19
C VAL A 9 0.86 7.73 27.30
N ASP A 10 0.43 6.59 27.83
CA ASP A 10 1.26 5.82 28.74
C ASP A 10 2.52 5.42 27.96
N GLU A 11 3.63 6.13 28.20
CA GLU A 11 4.90 6.02 27.43
C GLU A 11 5.43 4.59 27.38
N GLY A 12 4.97 3.70 28.28
CA GLY A 12 5.47 2.34 28.37
C GLY A 12 4.93 1.34 27.33
N ASN A 13 4.04 1.72 26.41
CA ASN A 13 3.51 0.81 25.38
C ASN A 13 3.71 1.30 23.93
N LEU A 14 4.36 2.45 23.72
CA LEU A 14 4.76 2.97 22.42
C LEU A 14 6.29 3.02 22.34
N ALA A 15 6.87 2.51 21.27
CA ALA A 15 8.31 2.47 21.09
C ALA A 15 8.71 2.71 19.63
N PHE A 16 10.00 2.93 19.42
CA PHE A 16 10.61 2.99 18.10
C PHE A 16 11.68 1.89 18.02
N PRO A 17 11.75 1.12 16.93
CA PRO A 17 12.84 0.19 16.75
C PRO A 17 14.17 0.96 16.70
N ARG A 18 15.25 0.36 17.22
CA ARG A 18 16.57 0.94 17.09
C ARG A 18 16.95 1.03 15.61
N SER A 19 17.47 2.18 15.24
CA SER A 19 17.74 2.54 13.85
C SER A 19 19.10 3.21 13.71
N TYR A 20 19.76 2.90 12.62
CA TYR A 20 21.04 3.45 12.19
C TYR A 20 20.87 3.95 10.76
N ILE A 21 21.46 5.11 10.46
CA ILE A 21 21.33 5.74 9.15
C ILE A 21 22.70 5.77 8.50
N LEU A 22 22.80 5.21 7.30
CA LEU A 22 23.90 5.48 6.38
C LEU A 22 23.49 6.67 5.52
N THR A 23 24.26 7.75 5.63
CA THR A 23 23.99 8.99 4.92
C THR A 23 24.31 8.85 3.43
N THR A 24 23.76 9.77 2.64
CA THR A 24 24.04 9.86 1.21
C THR A 24 25.51 10.12 0.87
N SER A 25 26.31 10.63 1.81
CA SER A 25 27.76 10.78 1.63
C SER A 25 28.46 9.43 1.50
N ILE A 26 28.05 8.41 2.27
CA ILE A 26 28.61 7.06 2.18
C ILE A 26 28.26 6.44 0.82
N PHE A 27 27.07 6.74 0.29
CA PHE A 27 26.69 6.36 -1.07
C PHE A 27 27.59 7.02 -2.11
N ASP A 28 27.81 8.34 -2.03
CA ASP A 28 28.66 9.06 -2.97
C ASP A 28 30.09 8.49 -2.96
N GLU A 29 30.68 8.30 -1.78
CA GLU A 29 32.02 7.74 -1.62
C GLU A 29 32.11 6.31 -2.17
N PHE A 30 31.11 5.47 -1.92
CA PHE A 30 31.02 4.12 -2.51
C PHE A 30 30.95 4.17 -4.04
N MET A 31 30.16 5.09 -4.59
CA MET A 31 30.02 5.23 -6.04
C MET A 31 31.31 5.72 -6.70
N GLU A 32 31.97 6.71 -6.12
CA GLU A 32 33.22 7.29 -6.61
C GLU A 32 34.37 6.28 -6.55
N LYS A 33 34.57 5.61 -5.40
CA LYS A 33 35.63 4.60 -5.22
C LYS A 33 35.58 3.50 -6.28
N ASN A 34 34.38 3.10 -6.66
CA ASN A 34 34.15 1.97 -7.57
C ASN A 34 33.95 2.41 -9.03
N ASN A 35 34.15 3.69 -9.36
CA ASN A 35 33.92 4.28 -10.69
C ASN A 35 32.53 3.93 -11.27
N LEU A 36 31.53 3.83 -10.39
CA LEU A 36 30.16 3.47 -10.75
C LEU A 36 29.42 4.56 -11.53
N PRO A 37 29.68 5.88 -11.36
CA PRO A 37 29.07 6.91 -12.21
C PRO A 37 29.33 6.70 -13.71
N GLU A 38 30.54 6.23 -14.09
CA GLU A 38 30.84 5.89 -15.48
C GLU A 38 30.00 4.69 -15.93
N SER A 39 29.91 3.63 -15.11
CA SER A 39 29.07 2.46 -15.41
C SER A 39 27.59 2.82 -15.56
N VAL A 40 27.07 3.73 -14.73
CA VAL A 40 25.69 4.24 -14.86
C VAL A 40 25.52 4.98 -16.19
N ASN A 41 26.48 5.82 -16.58
CA ASN A 41 26.45 6.51 -17.86
C ASN A 41 26.52 5.54 -19.05
N GLU A 42 27.39 4.52 -19.00
CA GLU A 42 27.46 3.45 -20.00
C GLU A 42 26.12 2.73 -20.17
N LYS A 43 25.44 2.43 -19.06
CA LYS A 43 24.09 1.87 -19.08
C LYS A 43 23.11 2.83 -19.75
N CYS A 44 23.15 4.12 -19.41
CA CYS A 44 22.29 5.14 -20.02
C CYS A 44 22.49 5.25 -21.54
N TRP A 45 23.72 5.08 -22.01
CA TRP A 45 24.05 5.03 -23.45
C TRP A 45 23.78 3.68 -24.11
N GLY A 46 23.26 2.69 -23.38
CA GLY A 46 22.95 1.35 -23.90
C GLY A 46 24.17 0.49 -24.18
N ARG A 47 25.34 0.83 -23.61
CA ARG A 47 26.60 0.08 -23.79
C ARG A 47 26.70 -1.16 -22.92
N ILE A 48 26.08 -1.12 -21.74
CA ILE A 48 26.00 -2.25 -20.81
C ILE A 48 24.55 -2.56 -20.46
N SER A 49 24.27 -3.82 -20.12
CA SER A 49 22.95 -4.25 -19.67
C SER A 49 22.72 -3.88 -18.19
N ILE A 50 21.49 -4.04 -17.71
CA ILE A 50 21.19 -3.81 -16.28
C ILE A 50 21.92 -4.85 -15.42
N GLU A 51 21.93 -6.12 -15.84
CA GLU A 51 22.58 -7.20 -15.10
C GLU A 51 24.11 -7.05 -15.01
N GLU A 52 24.71 -6.30 -15.94
CA GLU A 52 26.12 -5.92 -15.88
C GLU A 52 26.35 -4.78 -14.87
N LEU A 53 25.48 -3.77 -14.85
CA LEU A 53 25.53 -2.70 -13.84
C LEU A 53 25.35 -3.29 -12.43
N ASP A 54 24.37 -4.18 -12.25
CA ASP A 54 24.09 -4.82 -10.97
C ASP A 54 25.31 -5.60 -10.47
N ARG A 55 25.96 -6.36 -11.36
CA ARG A 55 27.21 -7.08 -11.03
C ARG A 55 28.32 -6.13 -10.60
N ARG A 56 28.50 -4.99 -11.29
CA ARG A 56 29.51 -3.99 -10.92
C ARG A 56 29.23 -3.36 -9.55
N ILE A 57 27.98 -2.99 -9.27
CA ILE A 57 27.58 -2.44 -7.97
C ILE A 57 27.80 -3.47 -6.85
N LEU A 58 27.37 -4.71 -7.04
CA LEU A 58 27.52 -5.78 -6.05
C LEU A 58 29.00 -6.14 -5.80
N SER A 59 29.86 -6.01 -6.81
CA SER A 59 31.31 -6.22 -6.68
C SER A 59 32.05 -5.04 -6.02
N GLY A 60 31.43 -3.86 -5.90
CA GLY A 60 32.09 -2.67 -5.39
C GLY A 60 32.55 -2.82 -3.94
N GLU A 61 33.64 -2.17 -3.57
CA GLU A 61 34.20 -2.23 -2.21
C GLU A 61 33.85 -0.98 -1.42
N PHE A 62 33.68 -1.12 -0.10
CA PHE A 62 33.54 0.01 0.81
C PHE A 62 34.92 0.48 1.30
N GLU A 63 34.99 1.70 1.83
CA GLU A 63 36.16 2.11 2.63
C GLU A 63 36.23 1.34 3.94
N GLU A 64 37.45 1.12 4.44
CA GLU A 64 37.66 0.38 5.70
C GLU A 64 36.93 1.03 6.89
N GLU A 65 36.84 2.37 6.89
CA GLU A 65 36.09 3.13 7.88
C GLU A 65 34.59 2.78 7.87
N HIS A 66 33.98 2.67 6.69
CA HIS A 66 32.55 2.30 6.55
C HIS A 66 32.31 0.85 6.98
N ILE A 67 33.24 -0.05 6.67
CA ILE A 67 33.20 -1.45 7.13
C ILE A 67 33.28 -1.51 8.65
N ALA A 68 34.17 -0.72 9.27
CA ALA A 68 34.30 -0.64 10.72
C ALA A 68 33.00 -0.12 11.38
N TYR A 69 32.35 0.88 10.79
CA TYR A 69 31.05 1.38 11.27
C TYR A 69 29.95 0.31 11.20
N LEU A 70 29.86 -0.42 10.08
CA LEU A 70 28.90 -1.53 9.93
C LEU A 70 29.17 -2.65 10.95
N SER A 71 30.43 -2.95 11.24
CA SER A 71 30.83 -3.89 12.28
C SER A 71 30.39 -3.41 13.67
N GLU A 72 30.55 -2.12 14.00
CA GLU A 72 30.12 -1.56 15.28
C GLU A 72 28.59 -1.70 15.49
N ILE A 73 27.79 -1.51 14.43
CA ILE A 73 26.35 -1.76 14.47
C ILE A 73 26.07 -3.23 14.85
N LEU A 74 26.77 -4.18 14.21
CA LEU A 74 26.60 -5.61 14.48
C LEU A 74 27.12 -6.04 15.85
N GLN A 75 28.01 -5.28 16.46
CA GLN A 75 28.45 -5.48 17.85
C GLN A 75 27.38 -5.04 18.84
N LYS A 76 26.63 -3.99 18.55
CA LYS A 76 25.52 -3.49 19.39
C LYS A 76 24.24 -4.30 19.22
N GLU A 77 23.97 -4.76 18.00
CA GLU A 77 22.73 -5.46 17.67
C GLU A 77 22.93 -6.97 17.53
N ARG A 78 22.00 -7.75 18.09
CA ARG A 78 22.02 -9.22 18.07
C ARG A 78 20.80 -9.84 17.41
N GLY A 79 19.70 -9.09 17.29
CA GLY A 79 18.47 -9.55 16.64
C GLY A 79 18.48 -9.29 15.13
N PRO A 80 17.48 -9.80 14.39
CA PRO A 80 17.34 -9.56 12.97
C PRO A 80 17.27 -8.08 12.62
N LEU A 81 17.80 -7.74 11.45
CA LEU A 81 17.87 -6.39 10.93
C LEU A 81 17.07 -6.30 9.62
N ILE A 82 16.58 -5.11 9.31
CA ILE A 82 16.05 -4.77 8.00
C ILE A 82 16.85 -3.59 7.46
N VAL A 83 17.34 -3.72 6.23
CA VAL A 83 18.06 -2.68 5.50
C VAL A 83 17.09 -2.10 4.49
N ARG A 84 16.72 -0.83 4.68
CA ARG A 84 15.75 -0.14 3.83
C ARG A 84 16.42 0.99 3.07
N SER A 85 16.03 1.13 1.82
CA SER A 85 16.22 2.38 1.08
C SER A 85 15.53 3.55 1.81
N SER A 86 16.20 4.70 1.83
CA SER A 86 15.64 5.98 2.20
C SER A 86 16.12 6.99 1.15
N SER A 87 15.41 7.04 0.02
CA SER A 87 15.75 8.02 -1.02
C SER A 87 15.36 9.42 -0.55
N LEU A 88 16.17 10.43 -0.89
CA LEU A 88 15.81 11.85 -0.68
C LEU A 88 14.47 12.21 -1.34
N LEU A 89 14.06 11.46 -2.36
CA LEU A 89 12.79 11.67 -3.01
C LEU A 89 11.62 10.95 -2.32
N GLU A 90 11.87 9.89 -1.54
CA GLU A 90 10.81 9.15 -0.83
C GLU A 90 10.03 10.05 0.13
N ASP A 91 10.74 10.99 0.75
CA ASP A 91 10.21 12.01 1.67
C ASP A 91 9.89 13.34 0.99
N SER A 92 9.96 13.40 -0.36
CA SER A 92 9.60 14.60 -1.09
C SER A 92 8.09 14.87 -0.98
N LEU A 93 7.75 16.05 -0.45
CA LEU A 93 6.40 16.60 -0.45
C LEU A 93 5.78 16.77 -1.85
N VAL A 94 6.57 16.58 -2.91
CA VAL A 94 6.13 16.73 -4.31
C VAL A 94 6.11 15.39 -5.05
N HIS A 95 6.97 14.44 -4.68
CA HIS A 95 7.20 13.18 -5.39
C HIS A 95 7.37 12.01 -4.41
N SER A 96 6.35 11.66 -3.61
CA SER A 96 6.48 10.53 -2.67
C SER A 96 6.55 9.19 -3.42
N PHE A 97 7.53 8.35 -3.04
CA PHE A 97 7.82 7.03 -3.62
C PHE A 97 7.28 5.91 -2.72
N ALA A 98 6.00 5.57 -2.83
CA ALA A 98 5.46 4.41 -2.09
C ALA A 98 5.77 3.09 -2.82
N GLY A 99 6.54 2.20 -2.20
CA GLY A 99 6.66 0.78 -2.59
C GLY A 99 7.54 0.47 -3.81
N ILE A 100 8.39 1.39 -4.24
CA ILE A 100 9.28 1.20 -5.41
C ILE A 100 10.65 0.64 -5.01
N TYR A 101 11.12 0.91 -3.79
CA TYR A 101 12.49 0.62 -3.39
C TYR A 101 12.63 -0.64 -2.54
N HIS A 102 13.82 -1.23 -2.60
CA HIS A 102 14.12 -2.53 -2.02
C HIS A 102 14.31 -2.44 -0.49
N SER A 103 13.73 -3.39 0.23
CA SER A 103 14.00 -3.63 1.63
C SER A 103 14.43 -5.07 1.82
N GLU A 104 15.53 -5.28 2.53
CA GLU A 104 16.12 -6.60 2.72
C GLU A 104 16.15 -6.96 4.19
N PHE A 105 15.56 -8.10 4.53
CA PHE A 105 15.61 -8.66 5.89
C PHE A 105 16.86 -9.51 6.04
N ILE A 106 17.55 -9.34 7.16
CA ILE A 106 18.76 -10.09 7.51
C ILE A 106 18.50 -10.78 8.85
N PRO A 107 18.64 -12.13 8.94
CA PRO A 107 18.44 -12.86 10.19
C PRO A 107 19.47 -12.47 11.27
N ASN A 108 20.61 -11.92 10.85
CA ASN A 108 21.70 -11.51 11.73
C ASN A 108 22.30 -12.65 12.56
N THR A 109 22.29 -13.87 12.00
CA THR A 109 22.84 -15.11 12.59
C THR A 109 24.20 -15.47 11.98
N GLY A 110 25.00 -16.23 12.72
CA GLY A 110 26.33 -16.70 12.29
C GLY A 110 27.50 -16.04 13.01
N THR A 111 28.70 -16.23 12.48
CA THR A 111 29.93 -15.57 12.96
C THR A 111 29.89 -14.06 12.68
N GLU A 112 30.71 -13.27 13.38
CA GLU A 112 30.78 -11.82 13.15
C GLU A 112 31.12 -11.49 11.69
N HIS A 113 32.00 -12.28 11.07
CA HIS A 113 32.38 -12.12 9.67
C HIS A 113 31.20 -12.39 8.71
N GLU A 114 30.49 -13.52 8.86
CA GLU A 114 29.33 -13.84 8.02
C GLU A 114 28.20 -12.81 8.17
N ARG A 115 27.98 -12.32 9.40
CA ARG A 115 26.99 -11.26 9.68
C ARG A 115 27.37 -9.95 8.98
N LEU A 116 28.64 -9.58 9.01
CA LEU A 116 29.16 -8.40 8.33
C LEU A 116 29.05 -8.51 6.81
N GLU A 117 29.45 -9.63 6.23
CA GLU A 117 29.32 -9.88 4.79
C GLU A 117 27.87 -9.77 4.32
N ARG A 118 26.93 -10.37 5.07
CA ARG A 118 25.49 -10.26 4.77
C ARG A 118 24.98 -8.82 4.85
N LEU A 119 25.40 -8.06 5.87
CA LEU A 119 24.99 -6.66 6.01
C LEU A 119 25.55 -5.81 4.86
N ILE A 120 26.82 -5.99 4.51
CA ILE A 120 27.45 -5.30 3.37
C ILE A 120 26.71 -5.65 2.08
N LEU A 121 26.41 -6.93 1.85
CA LEU A 121 25.68 -7.37 0.66
C LEU A 121 24.29 -6.74 0.57
N ALA A 122 23.55 -6.70 1.68
CA ALA A 122 22.22 -6.08 1.72
C ALA A 122 22.28 -4.57 1.44
N VAL A 123 23.27 -3.87 2.01
CA VAL A 123 23.52 -2.45 1.72
C VAL A 123 23.77 -2.24 0.22
N LYS A 124 24.60 -3.08 -0.40
CA LYS A 124 24.87 -3.02 -1.85
C LYS A 124 23.63 -3.28 -2.69
N ARG A 125 22.79 -4.26 -2.31
CA ARG A 125 21.53 -4.56 -2.98
C ARG A 125 20.54 -3.40 -2.91
N VAL A 126 20.49 -2.70 -1.78
CA VAL A 126 19.69 -1.48 -1.66
C VAL A 126 20.24 -0.36 -2.55
N TYR A 127 21.56 -0.15 -2.60
CA TYR A 127 22.17 0.80 -3.53
C TYR A 127 21.91 0.44 -5.00
N ASP A 128 22.02 -0.84 -5.35
CA ASP A 128 21.70 -1.36 -6.68
C ASP A 128 20.24 -1.07 -7.07
N SER A 129 19.32 -1.23 -6.12
CA SER A 129 17.89 -0.96 -6.34
C SER A 129 17.58 0.48 -6.76
N THR A 130 18.49 1.42 -6.51
CA THR A 130 18.42 2.81 -6.99
C THR A 130 18.33 2.89 -8.52
N TYR A 131 18.81 1.88 -9.24
CA TYR A 131 18.89 1.86 -10.71
C TYR A 131 17.93 0.87 -11.39
N ASN A 132 17.07 0.21 -10.59
CA ASN A 132 16.07 -0.74 -11.06
C ASN A 132 15.04 -0.13 -12.02
N LEU A 133 14.40 -0.99 -12.81
CA LEU A 133 13.42 -0.60 -13.85
C LEU A 133 12.23 0.22 -13.30
N ASN A 134 11.77 -0.07 -12.08
CA ASN A 134 10.68 0.68 -11.44
C ASN A 134 11.11 2.10 -11.05
N ALA A 135 12.30 2.26 -10.47
CA ALA A 135 12.89 3.57 -10.18
C ALA A 135 13.14 4.37 -11.48
N LYS A 136 13.58 3.67 -12.55
CA LYS A 136 13.74 4.23 -13.90
C LYS A 136 12.43 4.76 -14.49
N ALA A 137 11.37 3.95 -14.49
CA ALA A 137 10.08 4.31 -15.08
C ALA A 137 9.49 5.54 -14.40
N TYR A 138 9.56 5.58 -13.06
CA TYR A 138 9.12 6.73 -12.27
C TYR A 138 9.95 7.99 -12.57
N ARG A 139 11.29 7.91 -12.58
CA ARG A 139 12.14 9.08 -12.83
C ARG A 139 11.93 9.67 -14.23
N LYS A 140 11.79 8.80 -15.24
CA LYS A 140 11.44 9.22 -16.61
C LYS A 140 10.08 9.94 -16.62
N ARG A 141 9.09 9.43 -15.87
CA ARG A 141 7.75 10.02 -15.74
C ARG A 141 7.75 11.40 -15.08
N HIS A 142 8.70 11.67 -14.18
CA HIS A 142 8.78 12.94 -13.42
C HIS A 142 9.89 13.90 -13.89
N GLY A 143 10.60 13.58 -14.97
CA GLY A 143 11.64 14.44 -15.53
C GLY A 143 12.88 14.60 -14.63
N ILE A 144 13.13 13.63 -13.74
CA ILE A 144 14.23 13.70 -12.76
C ILE A 144 15.51 13.14 -13.41
N PRO A 145 16.62 13.91 -13.44
CA PRO A 145 17.89 13.44 -13.98
C PRO A 145 18.45 12.24 -13.21
N TRP A 146 18.97 11.26 -13.95
CA TRP A 146 19.52 10.01 -13.40
C TRP A 146 20.78 10.19 -12.55
N GLN A 147 21.54 11.25 -12.82
CA GLN A 147 22.89 11.46 -12.31
C GLN A 147 22.93 12.01 -10.88
N ASN A 148 21.80 12.52 -10.38
CA ASN A 148 21.75 13.26 -9.11
C ASN A 148 21.03 12.50 -7.99
N GLU A 149 20.60 11.26 -8.24
CA GLU A 149 19.98 10.47 -7.17
C GLU A 149 21.04 10.01 -6.18
N LYS A 150 20.76 10.24 -4.90
CA LYS A 150 21.50 9.67 -3.79
C LYS A 150 20.58 8.80 -2.94
N MET A 151 21.13 7.72 -2.41
CA MET A 151 20.41 6.79 -1.56
C MET A 151 20.98 6.85 -0.14
N ALA A 152 20.16 7.24 0.84
CA ALA A 152 20.46 6.93 2.23
C ALA A 152 19.92 5.53 2.53
N ILE A 153 20.45 4.89 3.57
CA ILE A 153 19.98 3.57 4.02
C ILE A 153 19.61 3.65 5.49
N LEU A 154 18.44 3.12 5.82
CA LEU A 154 17.99 2.90 7.18
C LEU A 154 18.21 1.43 7.55
N ILE A 155 19.12 1.16 8.48
CA ILE A 155 19.30 -0.16 9.10
C ILE A 155 18.51 -0.14 10.40
N GLN A 156 17.54 -1.03 10.55
CA GLN A 156 16.62 -1.04 11.68
C GLN A 156 16.46 -2.44 12.27
N ASN A 157 16.26 -2.55 13.57
CA ASN A 157 15.89 -3.83 14.18
C ASN A 157 14.50 -4.27 13.71
N VAL A 158 14.38 -5.53 13.30
CA VAL A 158 13.07 -6.11 13.01
C VAL A 158 12.32 -6.32 14.31
N VAL A 159 11.12 -5.79 14.42
CA VAL A 159 10.24 -6.00 15.58
C VAL A 159 9.68 -7.42 15.51
N GLY A 160 9.82 -8.16 16.60
CA GLY A 160 9.24 -9.49 16.73
C GLY A 160 10.00 -10.38 17.70
N SER A 161 9.58 -11.63 17.72
CA SER A 161 10.16 -12.68 18.53
C SER A 161 10.39 -13.93 17.66
N ASP A 162 11.33 -14.78 18.06
CA ASP A 162 11.56 -16.07 17.42
C ASP A 162 10.59 -17.13 17.96
N TYR A 163 9.82 -17.72 17.04
CA TYR A 163 8.89 -18.81 17.30
C TYR A 163 9.33 -20.05 16.52
N CYS A 164 10.23 -20.83 17.11
CA CYS A 164 10.77 -22.07 16.54
C CYS A 164 11.48 -21.89 15.19
N GLY A 165 12.35 -20.88 15.06
CA GLY A 165 13.12 -20.61 13.84
C GLY A 165 12.42 -19.65 12.87
N LEU A 166 11.24 -19.15 13.23
CA LEU A 166 10.50 -18.15 12.47
C LEU A 166 10.39 -16.87 13.30
N PHE A 167 11.03 -15.80 12.84
CA PHE A 167 11.03 -14.51 13.51
C PHE A 167 9.98 -13.57 12.91
N TYR A 168 9.04 -13.10 13.73
CA TYR A 168 7.98 -12.19 13.30
C TYR A 168 7.29 -11.50 14.49
N PRO A 169 6.65 -10.33 14.29
CA PRO A 169 5.82 -9.69 15.31
C PRO A 169 4.44 -10.35 15.39
N VAL A 170 3.80 -10.32 16.56
CA VAL A 170 2.46 -10.88 16.73
C VAL A 170 1.43 -10.13 15.90
N PHE A 171 1.59 -8.83 15.68
CA PHE A 171 0.81 -8.12 14.68
C PHE A 171 1.65 -7.03 14.00
N ALA A 172 1.27 -6.70 12.78
CA ALA A 172 1.82 -5.55 12.06
C ALA A 172 0.72 -4.90 11.25
N GLY A 173 0.97 -3.70 10.72
CA GLY A 173 -0.04 -3.03 9.95
C GLY A 173 0.38 -1.72 9.33
N VAL A 174 -0.55 -1.19 8.56
CA VAL A 174 -0.48 0.17 8.01
C VAL A 174 -1.69 0.95 8.50
N ALA A 175 -1.47 2.19 8.86
CA ALA A 175 -2.44 3.13 9.39
C ALA A 175 -2.42 4.39 8.54
N PHE A 176 -3.59 4.90 8.16
CA PHE A 176 -3.74 6.17 7.45
C PHE A 176 -4.59 7.09 8.30
N SER A 177 -4.12 8.32 8.54
CA SER A 177 -4.83 9.28 9.40
C SER A 177 -6.14 9.79 8.79
N LYS A 178 -6.32 9.61 7.46
CA LYS A 178 -7.57 9.91 6.75
C LYS A 178 -8.11 8.68 6.03
N ASN A 179 -9.42 8.50 6.11
CA ASN A 179 -10.15 7.49 5.36
C ASN A 179 -11.10 8.14 4.35
N TYR A 180 -10.63 8.34 3.11
CA TYR A 180 -11.46 8.82 1.99
C TYR A 180 -12.33 7.72 1.37
N TYR A 181 -12.39 6.56 2.03
CA TYR A 181 -13.01 5.32 1.58
C TYR A 181 -13.92 4.71 2.67
N PRO A 182 -14.80 5.49 3.33
CA PRO A 182 -15.62 4.98 4.43
C PRO A 182 -16.65 3.96 3.92
N TRP A 183 -16.79 2.82 4.60
CA TRP A 183 -17.76 1.76 4.29
C TRP A 183 -19.08 1.86 5.06
N SER A 184 -19.24 2.90 5.86
CA SER A 184 -20.44 3.18 6.63
C SER A 184 -20.53 4.69 6.86
N GLU A 185 -21.74 5.23 6.85
CA GLU A 185 -22.01 6.64 7.20
C GLU A 185 -21.58 7.01 8.63
N ARG A 186 -21.36 6.00 9.49
CA ARG A 186 -20.86 6.17 10.85
C ARG A 186 -19.34 6.40 10.92
N ILE A 187 -18.62 6.19 9.80
CA ILE A 187 -17.17 6.37 9.71
C ILE A 187 -16.90 7.70 9.02
N ARG A 188 -16.19 8.58 9.73
CA ARG A 188 -15.77 9.89 9.22
C ARG A 188 -14.42 9.78 8.55
N VAL A 189 -14.10 10.76 7.71
CA VAL A 189 -12.78 10.82 7.05
C VAL A 189 -11.67 10.96 8.09
N GLU A 190 -11.93 11.72 9.16
CA GLU A 190 -11.00 11.96 10.27
C GLU A 190 -10.80 10.75 11.19
N ASP A 191 -11.62 9.70 11.07
CA ASP A 191 -11.48 8.51 11.90
C ASP A 191 -10.31 7.61 11.47
N GLY A 192 -9.73 7.87 10.29
CA GLY A 192 -8.63 7.10 9.73
C GLY A 192 -9.01 5.65 9.38
N ILE A 193 -8.03 4.92 8.85
CA ILE A 193 -8.17 3.50 8.49
C ILE A 193 -6.90 2.75 8.87
N VAL A 194 -7.08 1.56 9.43
CA VAL A 194 -6.00 0.66 9.83
C VAL A 194 -6.19 -0.68 9.13
N ARG A 195 -5.11 -1.21 8.56
CA ARG A 195 -5.00 -2.56 8.02
C ARG A 195 -4.07 -3.36 8.93
N LEU A 196 -4.60 -4.38 9.60
CA LEU A 196 -3.87 -5.26 10.52
C LEU A 196 -3.62 -6.64 9.90
N VAL A 197 -2.41 -7.15 10.09
CA VAL A 197 -2.00 -8.50 9.72
C VAL A 197 -1.28 -9.18 10.88
N PHE A 198 -1.30 -10.50 10.88
CA PHE A 198 -0.49 -11.35 11.74
C PHE A 198 0.84 -11.61 11.03
N GLY A 199 1.96 -11.61 11.76
CA GLY A 199 3.29 -11.72 11.19
C GLY A 199 3.86 -10.39 10.66
N LEU A 200 4.87 -10.47 9.78
CA LEU A 200 5.53 -9.31 9.20
C LEU A 200 4.55 -8.41 8.41
N GLY A 201 4.80 -7.10 8.44
CA GLY A 201 3.95 -6.08 7.81
C GLY A 201 3.94 -6.08 6.27
N THR A 202 4.72 -6.94 5.62
CA THR A 202 4.79 -7.09 4.15
C THR A 202 3.42 -7.34 3.53
N LYS A 203 2.55 -8.09 4.20
CA LYS A 203 1.17 -8.36 3.76
C LYS A 203 0.20 -7.19 4.01
N ALA A 204 0.54 -6.23 4.86
CA ALA A 204 -0.34 -5.10 5.19
C ALA A 204 -0.37 -4.05 4.08
N VAL A 205 0.78 -3.83 3.44
CA VAL A 205 0.97 -2.90 2.30
C VAL A 205 0.45 -3.50 0.99
N GLY A 206 0.48 -4.83 0.89
CA GLY A 206 0.13 -5.56 -0.34
C GLY A 206 -1.31 -6.07 -0.44
N ARG A 207 -1.48 -6.86 -1.49
CA ARG A 207 -2.69 -7.56 -1.98
C ARG A 207 -3.26 -8.65 -1.07
N SER A 208 -2.77 -8.77 0.15
CA SER A 208 -3.11 -9.87 1.05
C SER A 208 -4.34 -9.55 1.92
N TYR A 209 -4.99 -10.61 2.42
CA TYR A 209 -6.09 -10.49 3.35
C TYR A 209 -5.60 -9.90 4.68
N ALA A 210 -6.15 -8.74 5.04
CA ALA A 210 -5.83 -7.99 6.25
C ALA A 210 -7.12 -7.60 6.96
N ARG A 211 -7.08 -7.52 8.29
CA ARG A 211 -8.19 -7.02 9.09
C ARG A 211 -8.24 -5.50 8.98
N VAL A 212 -9.26 -5.00 8.27
CA VAL A 212 -9.49 -3.56 8.14
C VAL A 212 -10.41 -3.06 9.26
N LEU A 213 -10.04 -1.94 9.88
CA LEU A 213 -10.88 -1.20 10.83
C LEU A 213 -10.69 0.31 10.70
N SER A 214 -11.68 1.07 11.16
CA SER A 214 -11.54 2.51 11.38
C SER A 214 -11.50 2.75 12.90
N PRO A 215 -10.43 3.37 13.44
CA PRO A 215 -10.30 3.63 14.88
C PRO A 215 -11.46 4.44 15.49
N GLY A 216 -12.18 5.24 14.71
CA GLY A 216 -13.39 5.94 15.16
C GLY A 216 -14.59 5.02 15.41
N ALA A 217 -14.68 3.92 14.65
CA ALA A 217 -15.76 2.93 14.75
C ALA A 217 -15.24 1.50 14.53
N PRO A 218 -14.38 0.98 15.44
CA PRO A 218 -13.63 -0.26 15.23
C PRO A 218 -14.50 -1.51 15.07
N GLY A 219 -15.72 -1.50 15.64
CA GLY A 219 -16.68 -2.60 15.54
C GLY A 219 -17.38 -2.71 14.18
N ILE A 220 -17.31 -1.69 13.31
CA ILE A 220 -17.97 -1.71 12.01
C ILE A 220 -17.03 -2.35 10.99
N ARG A 221 -17.34 -3.58 10.60
CA ARG A 221 -16.54 -4.35 9.63
C ARG A 221 -16.96 -4.03 8.18
N PRO A 222 -16.01 -3.91 7.22
CA PRO A 222 -16.35 -3.87 5.80
C PRO A 222 -17.12 -5.10 5.32
N GLU A 223 -16.83 -6.26 5.89
CA GLU A 223 -17.48 -7.54 5.52
C GLU A 223 -18.88 -7.70 6.16
N GLY A 224 -19.25 -6.80 7.07
CA GLY A 224 -20.42 -6.93 7.93
C GLY A 224 -20.25 -8.00 9.02
N ALA A 225 -21.38 -8.55 9.49
CA ALA A 225 -21.41 -9.56 10.56
C ALA A 225 -21.54 -11.02 10.04
N VAL A 226 -21.56 -11.22 8.72
CA VAL A 226 -21.77 -12.55 8.12
C VAL A 226 -20.48 -13.37 8.24
N ILE A 227 -20.54 -14.49 8.97
CA ILE A 227 -19.39 -15.35 9.26
C ILE A 227 -18.69 -15.81 7.98
N GLU A 228 -19.43 -16.27 6.97
CA GLU A 228 -18.85 -16.74 5.70
C GLU A 228 -18.03 -15.66 4.99
N LYS A 229 -18.51 -14.40 5.01
CA LYS A 229 -17.77 -13.26 4.45
C LYS A 229 -16.51 -12.99 5.27
N ILE A 230 -16.62 -12.99 6.60
CA ILE A 230 -15.46 -12.81 7.49
C ILE A 230 -14.38 -13.87 7.24
N LEU A 231 -14.76 -15.14 7.08
CA LEU A 231 -13.83 -16.24 6.80
C LEU A 231 -13.21 -16.15 5.40
N ARG A 232 -13.96 -15.64 4.41
CA ARG A 232 -13.46 -15.46 3.05
C ARG A 232 -12.39 -14.38 2.99
N TYR A 233 -12.53 -13.33 3.80
CA TYR A 233 -11.63 -12.17 3.81
C TYR A 233 -10.63 -12.16 4.97
N SER A 234 -10.60 -13.21 5.80
CA SER A 234 -9.60 -13.38 6.85
C SER A 234 -8.27 -13.84 6.28
N GLN A 235 -7.18 -13.37 6.88
CA GLN A 235 -5.82 -13.82 6.58
C GLN A 235 -5.73 -15.35 6.68
N PRO A 236 -5.26 -16.06 5.62
CA PRO A 236 -4.97 -17.50 5.67
C PRO A 236 -3.48 -17.78 5.98
N GLU A 237 -2.59 -16.88 5.56
CA GLU A 237 -1.15 -17.05 5.61
C GLU A 237 -0.47 -15.78 6.15
N PHE A 238 0.68 -15.93 6.78
CA PHE A 238 1.50 -14.83 7.28
C PHE A 238 2.95 -14.93 6.81
N ASP A 239 3.62 -13.78 6.77
CA ASP A 239 5.04 -13.72 6.43
C ASP A 239 5.87 -13.70 7.72
N ALA A 240 6.98 -14.45 7.71
CA ALA A 240 7.96 -14.50 8.78
C ALA A 240 9.37 -14.57 8.21
N LEU A 241 10.36 -14.12 8.97
CA LEU A 241 11.76 -14.30 8.61
C LEU A 241 12.22 -15.68 9.08
N ASP A 242 12.58 -16.55 8.13
CA ASP A 242 13.18 -17.84 8.42
C ASP A 242 14.63 -17.62 8.87
N MET A 243 14.91 -17.94 10.13
CA MET A 243 16.20 -17.65 10.76
C MET A 243 17.34 -18.56 10.28
N GLU A 244 16.99 -19.72 9.70
CA GLU A 244 17.95 -20.68 9.14
C GLU A 244 18.28 -20.31 7.70
N LYS A 245 17.26 -20.04 6.87
CA LYS A 245 17.45 -19.68 5.46
C LYS A 245 17.86 -18.22 5.26
N GLY A 246 17.48 -17.34 6.19
CA GLY A 246 17.70 -15.91 6.08
C GLY A 246 16.79 -15.22 5.05
N GLU A 247 15.61 -15.78 4.80
CA GLU A 247 14.66 -15.28 3.79
C GLU A 247 13.28 -15.10 4.42
N VAL A 248 12.51 -14.16 3.87
CA VAL A 248 11.09 -14.03 4.23
C VAL A 248 10.32 -15.17 3.58
N VAL A 249 9.63 -15.95 4.41
CA VAL A 249 8.81 -17.09 4.00
C VAL A 249 7.35 -16.84 4.35
N THR A 250 6.44 -17.29 3.49
CA THR A 250 5.01 -17.31 3.78
C THR A 250 4.63 -18.66 4.39
N LYS A 251 3.88 -18.64 5.49
CA LYS A 251 3.40 -19.82 6.22
C LYS A 251 1.90 -19.74 6.46
N ASP A 252 1.24 -20.88 6.52
CA ASP A 252 -0.15 -20.96 6.95
C ASP A 252 -0.27 -20.57 8.44
N ILE A 253 -1.33 -19.86 8.82
CA ILE A 253 -1.59 -19.43 10.20
C ILE A 253 -1.60 -20.60 11.19
N ASP A 254 -2.01 -21.79 10.79
CA ASP A 254 -1.99 -22.97 11.65
C ASP A 254 -0.58 -23.33 12.13
N CYS A 255 0.48 -22.90 11.44
CA CYS A 255 1.87 -23.07 11.88
C CYS A 255 2.16 -22.34 13.21
N ALA A 256 1.44 -21.25 13.49
CA ALA A 256 1.62 -20.47 14.72
C ALA A 256 0.93 -21.10 15.94
N ARG A 257 0.06 -22.10 15.73
CA ARG A 257 -0.81 -22.68 16.76
C ARG A 257 -0.05 -23.20 17.98
N ASP A 258 1.03 -23.93 17.71
CA ASP A 258 1.82 -24.62 18.74
C ASP A 258 3.12 -23.87 19.08
N THR A 259 3.52 -22.92 18.25
CA THR A 259 4.80 -22.22 18.34
C THR A 259 4.67 -20.84 18.99
N ASN A 260 3.54 -20.16 18.82
CA ASN A 260 3.34 -18.80 19.29
C ASN A 260 2.33 -18.72 20.47
N PRO A 261 2.78 -18.43 21.70
CA PRO A 261 1.90 -18.35 22.88
C PRO A 261 0.96 -17.14 22.86
N HIS A 262 1.15 -16.19 21.93
CA HIS A 262 0.39 -14.95 21.84
C HIS A 262 -0.73 -14.99 20.81
N ILE A 263 -0.96 -16.14 20.14
CA ILE A 263 -2.11 -16.31 19.24
C ILE A 263 -3.45 -15.97 19.92
N THR A 264 -3.56 -16.22 21.23
CA THR A 264 -4.76 -15.91 22.03
C THR A 264 -5.12 -14.43 22.09
N LYS A 265 -4.18 -13.55 21.76
CA LYS A 265 -4.36 -12.10 21.82
C LYS A 265 -4.85 -11.52 20.49
N VAL A 266 -4.74 -12.27 19.39
CA VAL A 266 -5.04 -11.76 18.05
C VAL A 266 -5.99 -12.66 17.25
N PHE A 267 -6.09 -13.94 17.60
CA PHE A 267 -7.00 -14.88 16.96
C PHE A 267 -8.30 -15.05 17.73
N SER A 268 -9.37 -15.26 16.96
CA SER A 268 -10.58 -15.95 17.41
C SER A 268 -10.60 -17.36 16.85
N VAL A 269 -11.36 -18.23 17.49
CA VAL A 269 -11.65 -19.57 17.03
C VAL A 269 -13.10 -19.64 16.56
N LEU A 270 -13.33 -20.31 15.43
CA LEU A 270 -14.66 -20.70 14.99
C LEU A 270 -14.88 -22.19 15.26
N ARG A 271 -15.90 -22.51 16.08
CA ARG A 271 -16.36 -23.88 16.34
C ARG A 271 -17.68 -24.14 15.64
N GLU A 272 -17.73 -25.26 14.91
CA GLU A 272 -18.96 -25.80 14.30
C GLU A 272 -19.74 -24.79 13.43
N GLY A 273 -19.07 -23.74 12.94
CA GLY A 273 -19.68 -22.71 12.07
C GLY A 273 -20.68 -21.77 12.73
N MET A 274 -20.87 -21.83 14.06
CA MET A 274 -21.97 -21.12 14.71
C MET A 274 -21.61 -19.70 15.20
N TYR A 275 -20.46 -19.50 15.86
CA TYR A 275 -20.03 -18.19 16.37
C TYR A 275 -18.52 -18.12 16.63
N PHE A 276 -17.98 -16.90 16.59
CA PHE A 276 -16.59 -16.64 16.98
C PHE A 276 -16.43 -16.65 18.50
N MET A 277 -15.39 -17.32 18.97
CA MET A 277 -14.97 -17.33 20.37
C MET A 277 -13.57 -16.76 20.50
N ASN A 278 -13.25 -16.22 21.68
CA ASN A 278 -11.86 -15.90 22.02
C ASN A 278 -11.01 -17.18 21.90
N CYS A 279 -9.84 -17.07 21.27
CA CYS A 279 -8.96 -18.22 21.12
C CYS A 279 -8.51 -18.72 22.51
N PRO A 280 -8.77 -19.99 22.85
CA PRO A 280 -8.28 -20.57 24.11
C PRO A 280 -6.75 -20.74 24.06
N ARG A 281 -6.13 -20.91 25.23
CA ARG A 281 -4.66 -21.11 25.34
C ARG A 281 -4.15 -22.31 24.52
N TYR A 282 -4.97 -23.34 24.39
CA TYR A 282 -4.69 -24.54 23.61
C TYR A 282 -5.89 -24.78 22.69
N PRO A 283 -5.93 -24.17 21.49
CA PRO A 283 -7.00 -24.37 20.53
C PRO A 283 -6.91 -25.77 19.93
N ARG A 284 -8.05 -26.44 19.77
CA ARG A 284 -8.09 -27.82 19.25
C ARG A 284 -7.69 -27.85 17.78
N LYS A 285 -7.26 -29.01 17.27
CA LYS A 285 -6.87 -29.11 15.85
C LYS A 285 -8.05 -28.86 14.90
N GLU A 286 -9.27 -29.16 15.35
CA GLU A 286 -10.50 -28.93 14.60
C GLU A 286 -10.99 -27.47 14.68
N ASP A 287 -10.46 -26.69 15.63
CA ASP A 287 -10.79 -25.28 15.80
C ASP A 287 -10.15 -24.47 14.67
N ARG A 288 -10.95 -23.79 13.84
CA ARG A 288 -10.42 -22.91 12.80
C ARG A 288 -9.95 -21.59 13.40
N LEU A 289 -8.66 -21.28 13.28
CA LEU A 289 -8.09 -19.99 13.68
C LEU A 289 -8.45 -18.91 12.66
N VAL A 290 -8.85 -17.74 13.17
CA VAL A 290 -9.22 -16.59 12.35
C VAL A 290 -8.62 -15.33 12.96
N ALA A 291 -7.78 -14.62 12.20
CA ALA A 291 -7.10 -13.39 12.63
C ALA A 291 -8.10 -12.23 12.73
N THR A 292 -8.89 -12.19 13.79
CA THR A 292 -9.93 -11.17 14.01
C THR A 292 -9.38 -9.90 14.65
N PHE A 293 -8.30 -10.05 15.45
CA PHE A 293 -7.70 -9.04 16.31
C PHE A 293 -8.65 -8.47 17.38
N ASP A 294 -9.80 -9.12 17.60
CA ASP A 294 -10.80 -8.66 18.55
C ASP A 294 -10.26 -8.45 19.98
N PRO A 295 -9.32 -9.27 20.51
CA PRO A 295 -8.82 -9.05 21.87
C PRO A 295 -7.95 -7.79 22.03
N ILE A 296 -7.35 -7.24 20.97
CA ILE A 296 -6.63 -5.95 21.00
C ILE A 296 -7.48 -4.78 20.50
N ILE A 297 -8.49 -5.04 19.66
CA ILE A 297 -9.38 -4.00 19.12
C ILE A 297 -10.45 -3.61 20.15
N ASN A 298 -11.07 -4.60 20.81
CA ASN A 298 -12.25 -4.39 21.67
C ASN A 298 -11.91 -4.30 23.17
N SER A 299 -10.62 -4.37 23.53
CA SER A 299 -10.16 -4.40 24.91
C SER A 299 -8.81 -3.68 25.04
N THR A 300 -8.59 -3.05 26.20
CA THR A 300 -7.32 -2.40 26.55
C THR A 300 -6.43 -3.28 27.44
N ARG A 301 -6.85 -4.52 27.73
CA ARG A 301 -6.17 -5.44 28.67
C ARG A 301 -4.70 -5.66 28.35
N TYR A 302 -4.36 -5.85 27.08
CA TYR A 302 -2.99 -6.19 26.66
C TYR A 302 -2.25 -4.95 26.15
N ILE A 303 -2.97 -4.12 25.40
CA ILE A 303 -2.49 -2.87 24.82
C ILE A 303 -3.72 -1.98 24.54
N PRO A 304 -3.71 -0.68 24.85
CA PRO A 304 -4.79 0.24 24.48
C PRO A 304 -4.70 0.63 23.00
N PHE A 305 -4.77 -0.36 22.10
CA PHE A 305 -4.44 -0.20 20.68
C PHE A 305 -5.27 0.87 19.98
N VAL A 306 -6.60 0.83 20.07
CA VAL A 306 -7.48 1.78 19.37
C VAL A 306 -7.26 3.22 19.86
N PRO A 307 -7.31 3.53 21.18
CA PRO A 307 -6.99 4.87 21.67
C PRO A 307 -5.59 5.34 21.29
N MET A 308 -4.59 4.47 21.39
CA MET A 308 -3.21 4.79 21.04
C MET A 308 -3.06 5.13 19.56
N MET A 309 -3.64 4.32 18.67
CA MET A 309 -3.56 4.58 17.23
C MET A 309 -4.23 5.90 16.84
N ARG A 310 -5.36 6.25 17.48
CA ARG A 310 -6.00 7.55 17.27
C ARG A 310 -5.10 8.71 17.71
N ALA A 311 -4.48 8.58 18.87
CA ALA A 311 -3.56 9.60 19.38
C ALA A 311 -2.35 9.77 18.45
N VAL A 312 -1.71 8.66 18.07
CA VAL A 312 -0.56 8.65 17.15
C VAL A 312 -0.92 9.28 15.81
N MET A 313 -2.03 8.86 15.18
CA MET A 313 -2.47 9.44 13.90
C MET A 313 -2.73 10.96 14.00
N SER A 314 -3.40 11.40 15.07
CA SER A 314 -3.74 12.82 15.25
C SER A 314 -2.49 13.66 15.51
N GLN A 315 -1.60 13.21 16.38
CA GLN A 315 -0.38 13.92 16.73
C GLN A 315 0.59 14.00 15.54
N LEU A 316 0.75 12.90 14.79
CA LEU A 316 1.58 12.91 13.59
C LEU A 316 0.98 13.80 12.50
N GLU A 317 -0.33 13.75 12.26
CA GLU A 317 -0.99 14.65 11.30
C GLU A 317 -0.80 16.13 11.68
N GLU A 318 -0.87 16.46 12.98
CA GLU A 318 -0.61 17.82 13.48
C GLU A 318 0.85 18.25 13.24
N VAL A 319 1.81 17.37 13.52
CA VAL A 319 3.25 17.64 13.32
C VAL A 319 3.60 17.82 11.83
N PHE A 320 3.03 16.98 10.96
CA PHE A 320 3.30 17.03 9.52
C PHE A 320 2.45 18.09 8.77
N ASP A 321 1.41 18.65 9.40
CA ASP A 321 0.36 19.52 8.79
C ASP A 321 -0.30 18.91 7.53
N VAL A 322 -0.15 17.60 7.33
CA VAL A 322 -0.77 16.84 6.25
C VAL A 322 -1.19 15.48 6.81
N PRO A 323 -2.21 14.83 6.19
CA PRO A 323 -2.51 13.44 6.49
C PRO A 323 -1.25 12.58 6.44
N VAL A 324 -1.18 11.53 7.24
CA VAL A 324 -0.01 10.64 7.32
C VAL A 324 -0.39 9.20 7.06
N ASP A 325 0.53 8.45 6.48
CA ASP A 325 0.56 7.00 6.55
C ASP A 325 1.62 6.55 7.57
N ILE A 326 1.34 5.42 8.23
CA ILE A 326 2.10 4.92 9.37
C ILE A 326 2.24 3.42 9.19
N GLU A 327 3.46 2.93 9.06
CA GLU A 327 3.77 1.52 9.22
C GLU A 327 4.11 1.23 10.68
N PHE A 328 3.54 0.16 11.22
CA PHE A 328 3.76 -0.23 12.61
C PHE A 328 3.86 -1.74 12.75
N ALA A 329 4.51 -2.15 13.83
CA ALA A 329 4.56 -3.52 14.29
C ALA A 329 4.20 -3.57 15.77
N GLY A 330 3.77 -4.73 16.26
CA GLY A 330 3.41 -4.92 17.64
C GLY A 330 3.76 -6.31 18.10
N ASP A 331 4.39 -6.37 19.25
CA ASP A 331 4.76 -7.62 19.89
C ASP A 331 4.44 -7.57 21.39
N PHE A 332 4.57 -8.70 22.06
CA PHE A 332 4.22 -8.80 23.46
C PHE A 332 5.35 -9.38 24.30
N GLU A 333 5.55 -8.77 25.47
CA GLU A 333 6.34 -9.32 26.55
C GLU A 333 5.37 -9.82 27.64
N GLY A 334 5.21 -11.15 27.73
CA GLY A 334 4.26 -11.75 28.66
C GLY A 334 2.82 -11.36 28.30
N SER A 335 2.16 -10.52 29.10
CA SER A 335 0.82 -9.99 28.81
C SER A 335 0.82 -8.57 28.25
N ARG A 336 1.92 -7.84 28.35
CA ARG A 336 2.01 -6.43 27.93
C ARG A 336 2.36 -6.35 26.46
N GLY A 337 1.59 -5.61 25.68
CA GLY A 337 1.86 -5.38 24.25
C GLY A 337 2.52 -4.03 24.02
N THR A 338 3.52 -3.98 23.16
CA THR A 338 4.19 -2.74 22.76
C THR A 338 3.92 -2.49 21.28
N LEU A 339 3.49 -1.28 20.94
CA LEU A 339 3.36 -0.81 19.57
C LEU A 339 4.67 -0.12 19.17
N TYR A 340 5.25 -0.54 18.06
CA TYR A 340 6.44 0.03 17.47
C TYR A 340 6.07 0.81 16.22
N LEU A 341 6.37 2.11 16.20
CA LEU A 341 6.26 2.90 14.97
C LEU A 341 7.50 2.63 14.12
N VAL A 342 7.27 2.04 12.95
CA VAL A 342 8.32 1.53 12.07
C VAL A 342 8.69 2.60 11.05
N GLN A 343 7.67 3.22 10.44
CA GLN A 343 7.84 4.30 9.49
C GLN A 343 6.61 5.21 9.51
N VAL A 344 6.81 6.50 9.28
CA VAL A 344 5.74 7.48 9.07
C VAL A 344 6.06 8.22 7.81
N ARG A 345 5.10 8.35 6.90
CA ARG A 345 5.25 9.19 5.71
C ARG A 345 4.11 10.21 5.65
N PRO A 346 4.37 11.43 5.16
CA PRO A 346 3.30 12.33 4.77
C PRO A 346 2.49 11.66 3.65
N PHE A 347 1.19 11.52 3.86
CA PHE A 347 0.24 11.06 2.84
C PHE A 347 -0.01 12.21 1.87
N VAL A 348 0.94 12.44 0.97
CA VAL A 348 0.93 13.52 -0.02
C VAL A 348 -0.10 13.21 -1.12
N THR A 349 -1.38 13.38 -0.79
CA THR A 349 -2.32 13.89 -1.79
C THR A 349 -1.96 15.36 -1.94
N ARG A 350 -1.24 15.70 -3.01
CA ARG A 350 -0.82 17.05 -3.45
C ARG A 350 -1.42 18.18 -2.60
N ILE A 351 -0.54 18.96 -1.96
CA ILE A 351 -0.76 20.12 -1.07
C ILE A 351 -1.89 21.11 -1.50
N ARG A 352 -2.39 21.05 -2.74
CA ARG A 352 -3.48 21.88 -3.26
C ARG A 352 -4.91 21.47 -2.84
N HIS A 353 -5.13 20.41 -2.06
CA HIS A 353 -6.45 19.75 -2.01
C HIS A 353 -7.12 19.60 -0.63
N LYS A 354 -6.75 20.41 0.38
CA LYS A 354 -7.48 20.44 1.68
C LYS A 354 -8.94 20.88 1.52
N LYS A 355 -9.28 21.64 0.47
CA LYS A 355 -10.64 22.03 0.11
C LYS A 355 -10.79 22.04 -1.41
N ILE A 356 -11.53 21.08 -1.95
CA ILE A 356 -11.82 20.99 -3.38
C ILE A 356 -13.00 21.92 -3.68
N THR A 357 -12.74 22.98 -4.45
CA THR A 357 -13.82 23.81 -4.99
C THR A 357 -14.24 23.20 -6.33
N LEU A 358 -15.47 22.68 -6.38
CA LEU A 358 -16.06 22.21 -7.62
C LEU A 358 -16.41 23.42 -8.52
N PRO A 359 -16.19 23.34 -9.84
CA PRO A 359 -16.60 24.41 -10.73
C PRO A 359 -18.14 24.48 -10.82
N GLU A 360 -18.70 25.70 -10.83
CA GLU A 360 -20.16 25.92 -10.78
C GLU A 360 -20.84 25.82 -12.16
N ASP A 361 -20.10 25.95 -13.27
CA ASP A 361 -20.64 25.99 -14.64
C ASP A 361 -19.90 25.05 -15.62
N LEU A 362 -20.27 23.76 -15.61
CA LEU A 362 -19.61 22.74 -16.44
C LEU A 362 -20.49 22.16 -17.55
N LYS A 363 -21.73 22.62 -17.75
CA LYS A 363 -22.75 21.89 -18.53
C LYS A 363 -22.26 21.39 -19.89
N GLU A 364 -21.59 22.21 -20.69
CA GLU A 364 -21.12 21.82 -22.02
C GLU A 364 -19.79 21.06 -22.02
N ARG A 365 -19.01 21.16 -20.95
CA ARG A 365 -17.68 20.53 -20.80
C ARG A 365 -17.69 19.32 -19.89
N MET A 366 -18.82 19.01 -19.26
CA MET A 366 -18.94 17.94 -18.29
C MET A 366 -18.87 16.59 -18.99
N LEU A 367 -17.85 15.81 -18.66
CA LEU A 367 -17.74 14.42 -19.06
C LEU A 367 -18.48 13.52 -18.07
N LEU A 368 -18.34 13.79 -16.78
CA LEU A 368 -18.78 12.94 -15.69
C LEU A 368 -19.14 13.74 -14.45
N LYS A 369 -20.17 13.31 -13.72
CA LYS A 369 -20.48 13.72 -12.35
C LYS A 369 -20.96 12.52 -11.54
N SER A 370 -20.43 12.36 -10.34
CA SER A 370 -20.84 11.34 -9.37
C SER A 370 -20.97 11.97 -7.98
N ASN A 371 -22.00 11.59 -7.22
CA ASN A 371 -22.24 12.04 -5.85
C ASN A 371 -21.91 10.97 -4.79
N ASP A 372 -21.24 9.88 -5.17
CA ASP A 372 -20.89 8.76 -4.29
C ASP A 372 -19.41 8.35 -4.42
N ILE A 373 -18.54 9.31 -4.79
CA ILE A 373 -17.13 9.00 -5.07
C ILE A 373 -16.35 8.53 -3.84
N LEU A 374 -15.23 7.85 -4.10
CA LEU A 374 -14.20 7.55 -3.13
C LEU A 374 -12.84 8.04 -3.63
N GLY A 375 -12.01 8.51 -2.72
CA GLY A 375 -10.76 9.23 -3.04
C GLY A 375 -10.93 10.76 -3.00
N ASN A 376 -9.82 11.49 -3.10
CA ASN A 376 -9.80 12.95 -2.96
C ASN A 376 -8.66 13.57 -3.79
N GLY A 377 -8.92 14.67 -4.49
CA GLY A 377 -7.88 15.43 -5.19
C GLY A 377 -8.36 16.10 -6.49
N ILE A 378 -7.43 16.80 -7.16
CA ILE A 378 -7.62 17.26 -8.55
C ILE A 378 -6.57 16.58 -9.43
N LEU A 379 -7.04 15.88 -10.46
CA LEU A 379 -6.20 15.33 -11.53
C LEU A 379 -6.30 16.26 -12.73
N GLU A 380 -5.16 16.66 -13.26
CA GLU A 380 -5.05 17.53 -14.43
C GLU A 380 -4.38 16.75 -15.58
N ASP A 381 -4.57 17.23 -16.81
CA ASP A 381 -3.89 16.77 -18.01
C ASP A 381 -4.06 15.27 -18.34
N ILE A 382 -5.17 14.65 -17.92
CA ILE A 382 -5.45 13.26 -18.34
C ILE A 382 -5.94 13.28 -19.79
N LYS A 383 -5.18 12.69 -20.71
CA LYS A 383 -5.52 12.71 -22.15
C LYS A 383 -6.31 11.49 -22.59
N TYR A 384 -6.21 10.38 -21.88
CA TYR A 384 -6.74 9.09 -22.35
C TYR A 384 -7.96 8.65 -21.55
N VAL A 385 -8.97 8.16 -22.27
CA VAL A 385 -10.13 7.47 -21.70
C VAL A 385 -10.18 6.08 -22.30
N VAL A 386 -10.15 5.07 -21.44
CA VAL A 386 -10.40 3.68 -21.80
C VAL A 386 -11.86 3.39 -21.47
N TYR A 387 -12.69 3.35 -22.51
CA TYR A 387 -14.13 3.27 -22.39
C TYR A 387 -14.66 1.95 -22.93
N VAL A 388 -15.45 1.26 -22.11
CA VAL A 388 -16.22 0.07 -22.48
C VAL A 388 -17.68 0.49 -22.67
N PRO A 389 -18.19 0.59 -23.91
CA PRO A 389 -19.57 0.95 -24.14
C PRO A 389 -20.52 -0.08 -23.50
N PRO A 390 -21.54 0.33 -22.71
CA PRO A 390 -22.46 -0.60 -22.06
C PRO A 390 -23.10 -1.61 -23.01
N GLU A 391 -23.34 -1.23 -24.26
CA GLU A 391 -23.97 -2.04 -25.31
C GLU A 391 -23.06 -3.19 -25.80
N THR A 392 -21.74 -3.06 -25.60
CA THR A 392 -20.77 -4.09 -25.98
C THR A 392 -20.59 -5.17 -24.92
N TYR A 393 -21.06 -4.91 -23.69
CA TYR A 393 -20.86 -5.78 -22.55
C TYR A 393 -21.92 -6.89 -22.47
N SER A 394 -21.46 -8.13 -22.33
CA SER A 394 -22.28 -9.28 -21.99
C SER A 394 -21.52 -10.22 -21.06
N ILE A 395 -22.23 -11.06 -20.31
CA ILE A 395 -21.64 -12.01 -19.36
C ILE A 395 -20.65 -12.94 -20.07
N GLU A 396 -21.00 -13.40 -21.28
CA GLU A 396 -20.19 -14.30 -22.10
C GLU A 396 -18.90 -13.64 -22.59
N ARG A 397 -18.90 -12.31 -22.73
CA ARG A 397 -17.78 -11.53 -23.25
C ARG A 397 -16.94 -10.87 -22.15
N ALA A 398 -17.39 -10.86 -20.91
CA ALA A 398 -16.77 -10.13 -19.81
C ALA A 398 -15.25 -10.36 -19.68
N TYR A 399 -14.79 -11.62 -19.77
CA TYR A 399 -13.37 -11.95 -19.74
C TYR A 399 -12.61 -11.46 -20.98
N ALA A 400 -13.21 -11.54 -22.17
CA ALA A 400 -12.60 -11.03 -23.40
C ALA A 400 -12.46 -9.50 -23.37
N ILE A 401 -13.45 -8.81 -22.81
CA ILE A 401 -13.40 -7.37 -22.54
C ILE A 401 -12.26 -7.06 -21.58
N ALA A 402 -12.17 -7.76 -20.44
CA ALA A 402 -11.10 -7.57 -19.46
C ALA A 402 -9.70 -7.71 -20.10
N ARG A 403 -9.47 -8.75 -20.90
CA ARG A 403 -8.18 -8.93 -21.61
C ARG A 403 -7.92 -7.84 -22.64
N GLN A 404 -8.95 -7.33 -23.30
CA GLN A 404 -8.80 -6.21 -24.23
C GLN A 404 -8.41 -4.93 -23.50
N VAL A 405 -9.03 -4.63 -22.36
CA VAL A 405 -8.61 -3.52 -21.49
C VAL A 405 -7.14 -3.68 -21.12
N GLY A 406 -6.70 -4.87 -20.70
CA GLY A 406 -5.30 -5.12 -20.36
C GLY A 406 -4.32 -4.78 -21.47
N ARG A 407 -4.61 -5.17 -22.72
CA ARG A 407 -3.79 -4.81 -23.89
C ARG A 407 -3.77 -3.31 -24.18
N VAL A 408 -4.90 -2.63 -24.00
CA VAL A 408 -4.98 -1.17 -24.17
C VAL A 408 -4.16 -0.47 -23.07
N ASN A 409 -4.28 -0.94 -21.83
CA ASN A 409 -3.50 -0.42 -20.71
C ASN A 409 -1.99 -0.60 -20.94
N GLU A 410 -1.55 -1.77 -21.42
CA GLU A 410 -0.15 -2.02 -21.77
C GLU A 410 0.37 -1.06 -22.86
N GLY A 411 -0.44 -0.80 -23.89
CA GLY A 411 -0.08 0.12 -24.98
C GLY A 411 -0.08 1.61 -24.62
N LEU A 412 -0.53 1.99 -23.42
CA LEU A 412 -0.48 3.39 -22.97
C LEU A 412 0.89 3.81 -22.43
N GLU A 413 1.85 2.89 -22.28
CA GLU A 413 3.25 3.18 -21.94
C GLU A 413 3.45 4.29 -20.88
N ASP A 414 2.70 4.20 -19.77
CA ASP A 414 2.68 5.13 -18.60
C ASP A 414 1.81 6.39 -18.70
N GLU A 415 1.07 6.58 -19.79
CA GLU A 415 0.07 7.64 -19.89
C GLU A 415 -1.10 7.36 -18.96
N SER A 416 -1.44 8.34 -18.11
CA SER A 416 -2.58 8.23 -17.20
C SER A 416 -3.89 8.19 -17.97
N CYS A 417 -4.83 7.35 -17.52
CA CYS A 417 -6.15 7.26 -18.14
C CYS A 417 -7.31 7.28 -17.14
N ILE A 418 -8.50 7.57 -17.68
CA ILE A 418 -9.79 7.38 -17.02
C ILE A 418 -10.39 6.08 -17.56
N LEU A 419 -10.71 5.14 -16.68
CA LEU A 419 -11.47 3.94 -17.04
C LEU A 419 -12.95 4.22 -16.86
N ILE A 420 -13.74 3.92 -17.88
CA ILE A 420 -15.20 4.06 -17.83
C ILE A 420 -15.82 2.79 -18.38
N GLY A 421 -16.69 2.14 -17.60
CA GLY A 421 -17.35 0.93 -18.09
C GLY A 421 -18.50 0.44 -17.22
N PRO A 422 -19.25 -0.56 -17.72
CA PRO A 422 -20.42 -1.09 -17.05
C PRO A 422 -20.07 -1.96 -15.84
N GLY A 423 -20.81 -1.72 -14.75
CA GLY A 423 -20.72 -2.50 -13.54
C GLY A 423 -19.37 -2.39 -12.85
N ARG A 424 -19.12 -3.37 -12.00
CA ARG A 424 -17.96 -3.44 -11.12
C ARG A 424 -16.70 -3.91 -11.83
N TRP A 425 -15.63 -3.13 -11.76
CA TRP A 425 -14.30 -3.54 -12.18
C TRP A 425 -13.64 -4.40 -11.10
N GLY A 426 -12.88 -5.41 -11.51
CA GLY A 426 -12.16 -6.27 -10.58
C GLY A 426 -13.01 -7.30 -9.84
N THR A 427 -14.22 -7.59 -10.34
CA THR A 427 -15.10 -8.63 -9.81
C THR A 427 -14.69 -10.03 -10.28
N THR A 428 -14.88 -11.07 -9.46
CA THR A 428 -14.78 -12.46 -9.90
C THR A 428 -16.09 -13.01 -10.47
N ASN A 429 -17.20 -12.26 -10.31
CA ASN A 429 -18.51 -12.59 -10.88
C ASN A 429 -18.82 -11.66 -12.08
N PRO A 430 -18.77 -12.17 -13.33
CA PRO A 430 -19.12 -11.42 -14.54
C PRO A 430 -20.54 -10.83 -14.58
N GLN A 431 -21.47 -11.31 -13.73
CA GLN A 431 -22.80 -10.68 -13.62
C GLN A 431 -22.75 -9.30 -12.98
N LEU A 432 -21.70 -9.01 -12.21
CA LEU A 432 -21.53 -7.75 -11.49
C LEU A 432 -20.74 -6.71 -12.29
N GLY A 433 -19.97 -7.13 -13.30
CA GLY A 433 -19.13 -6.24 -14.11
C GLY A 433 -17.86 -6.91 -14.64
N ILE A 434 -16.88 -6.10 -15.01
CA ILE A 434 -15.70 -6.51 -15.77
C ILE A 434 -14.63 -7.19 -14.87
N PRO A 435 -14.30 -8.48 -15.13
CA PRO A 435 -13.34 -9.25 -14.32
C PRO A 435 -11.87 -8.96 -14.72
N VAL A 436 -11.46 -7.70 -14.58
CA VAL A 436 -10.06 -7.29 -14.74
C VAL A 436 -9.21 -7.68 -13.52
N HIS A 437 -7.93 -7.96 -13.74
CA HIS A 437 -6.94 -7.86 -12.66
C HIS A 437 -6.40 -6.43 -12.59
N TYR A 438 -5.82 -6.07 -11.45
CA TYR A 438 -5.22 -4.74 -11.27
C TYR A 438 -4.16 -4.40 -12.33
N PHE A 439 -3.30 -5.35 -12.74
CA PHE A 439 -2.26 -5.09 -13.75
C PHE A 439 -2.85 -4.70 -15.12
N GLU A 440 -4.11 -5.03 -15.38
CA GLU A 440 -4.82 -4.69 -16.61
C GLU A 440 -5.38 -3.26 -16.58
N ILE A 441 -5.30 -2.58 -15.44
CA ILE A 441 -5.82 -1.22 -15.23
C ILE A 441 -4.79 -0.32 -14.51
N SER A 442 -3.52 -0.69 -14.49
CA SER A 442 -2.48 -0.03 -13.69
C SER A 442 -2.23 1.43 -14.06
N ASN A 443 -2.61 1.86 -15.28
CA ASN A 443 -2.47 3.26 -15.73
C ASN A 443 -3.69 4.12 -15.39
N ALA A 444 -4.73 3.53 -14.79
CA ALA A 444 -5.92 4.27 -14.40
C ALA A 444 -5.64 5.19 -13.22
N ARG A 445 -6.04 6.45 -13.36
CA ARG A 445 -6.09 7.42 -12.24
C ARG A 445 -7.52 7.64 -11.75
N VAL A 446 -8.50 7.28 -12.57
CA VAL A 446 -9.91 7.31 -12.24
C VAL A 446 -10.57 6.04 -12.76
N VAL A 447 -11.38 5.39 -11.92
CA VAL A 447 -12.23 4.25 -12.30
C VAL A 447 -13.68 4.65 -12.15
N VAL A 448 -14.43 4.57 -13.24
CA VAL A 448 -15.82 4.99 -13.33
C VAL A 448 -16.69 3.77 -13.60
N GLU A 449 -17.54 3.44 -12.63
CA GLU A 449 -18.45 2.30 -12.70
C GLU A 449 -19.85 2.80 -13.05
N MET A 450 -20.29 2.50 -14.27
CA MET A 450 -21.63 2.86 -14.72
C MET A 450 -22.64 1.84 -14.21
N SER A 451 -23.79 2.30 -13.71
CA SER A 451 -24.89 1.40 -13.39
C SER A 451 -25.24 0.52 -14.61
N PHE A 452 -25.28 -0.79 -14.38
CA PHE A 452 -25.51 -1.78 -15.43
C PHE A 452 -26.51 -2.83 -14.94
N SER A 453 -27.61 -3.02 -15.67
CA SER A 453 -28.73 -3.92 -15.33
C SER A 453 -29.48 -3.54 -14.02
N ARG A 454 -30.24 -4.47 -13.41
CA ARG A 454 -30.90 -4.26 -12.10
C ARG A 454 -29.92 -4.22 -10.91
N PHE A 455 -28.62 -4.33 -11.17
CA PHE A 455 -27.59 -4.36 -10.13
C PHE A 455 -26.93 -2.98 -10.00
N SER A 456 -27.01 -2.43 -8.79
CA SER A 456 -26.24 -1.26 -8.38
C SER A 456 -24.83 -1.71 -7.99
N PRO A 457 -23.76 -1.01 -8.41
CA PRO A 457 -22.42 -1.27 -7.88
C PRO A 457 -22.43 -1.23 -6.34
N GLU A 458 -22.19 -2.38 -5.71
CA GLU A 458 -21.94 -2.47 -4.27
C GLU A 458 -20.45 -2.30 -4.03
N PHE A 459 -20.09 -1.23 -3.30
CA PHE A 459 -18.74 -1.03 -2.82
C PHE A 459 -18.27 -2.25 -2.04
N SER A 460 -17.23 -2.90 -2.54
CA SER A 460 -16.69 -4.10 -1.91
C SER A 460 -15.39 -3.76 -1.20
N TYR A 461 -15.59 -2.98 -0.15
CA TYR A 461 -14.57 -2.44 0.75
C TYR A 461 -13.61 -3.50 1.35
N GLY A 462 -14.01 -4.77 1.37
CA GLY A 462 -13.20 -5.90 1.85
C GLY A 462 -12.43 -6.68 0.77
N THR A 463 -12.40 -6.22 -0.48
CA THR A 463 -11.74 -6.96 -1.58
C THR A 463 -10.33 -6.47 -1.88
N HIS A 464 -9.47 -7.39 -2.31
CA HIS A 464 -8.10 -7.13 -2.78
C HIS A 464 -8.03 -5.97 -3.78
N PHE A 465 -9.00 -5.89 -4.69
CA PHE A 465 -9.11 -4.81 -5.68
C PHE A 465 -9.30 -3.43 -5.04
N PHE A 466 -10.07 -3.34 -3.95
CA PHE A 466 -10.28 -2.09 -3.24
C PHE A 466 -9.02 -1.62 -2.50
N GLY A 467 -8.31 -2.55 -1.86
CA GLY A 467 -7.01 -2.26 -1.25
C GLY A 467 -6.00 -1.70 -2.25
N ASP A 468 -5.96 -2.27 -3.46
CA ASP A 468 -5.10 -1.79 -4.55
C ASP A 468 -5.47 -0.35 -5.01
N LEU A 469 -6.76 -0.01 -5.08
CA LEU A 469 -7.20 1.34 -5.46
C LEU A 469 -6.84 2.40 -4.41
N VAL A 470 -6.94 2.03 -3.12
CA VAL A 470 -6.58 2.91 -2.00
C VAL A 470 -5.07 3.16 -1.97
N SER A 471 -4.24 2.12 -2.15
CA SER A 471 -2.78 2.26 -2.12
C SER A 471 -2.21 3.06 -3.29
N THR A 472 -2.92 3.08 -4.43
CA THR A 472 -2.48 3.76 -5.66
C THR A 472 -3.15 5.11 -5.89
N ASN A 473 -3.98 5.53 -4.93
CA ASN A 473 -4.70 6.81 -4.94
C ASN A 473 -5.50 7.01 -6.22
N VAL A 474 -6.23 5.97 -6.63
CA VAL A 474 -7.17 6.02 -7.76
C VAL A 474 -8.49 6.58 -7.26
N ILE A 475 -9.01 7.58 -7.99
CA ILE A 475 -10.33 8.13 -7.70
C ILE A 475 -11.37 7.16 -8.25
N TYR A 476 -12.28 6.71 -7.38
CA TYR A 476 -13.34 5.79 -7.75
C TYR A 476 -14.66 6.54 -7.82
N MET A 477 -15.33 6.49 -8.98
CA MET A 477 -16.53 7.27 -9.28
C MET A 477 -17.66 6.36 -9.77
N PRO A 478 -18.46 5.77 -8.87
CA PRO A 478 -19.65 5.05 -9.28
C PRO A 478 -20.70 6.06 -9.82
N VAL A 479 -21.40 5.71 -10.89
CA VAL A 479 -22.37 6.58 -11.55
C VAL A 479 -23.73 5.92 -11.53
N PHE A 480 -24.64 6.51 -10.74
CA PHE A 480 -26.04 6.12 -10.66
C PHE A 480 -26.91 7.16 -11.34
N ARG A 481 -27.24 6.95 -12.62
CA ARG A 481 -28.07 7.90 -13.39
C ARG A 481 -29.43 8.16 -12.73
N GLU A 482 -29.97 7.16 -12.05
CA GLU A 482 -31.25 7.24 -11.32
C GLU A 482 -31.17 8.17 -10.11
N ARG A 483 -29.97 8.45 -9.60
CA ARG A 483 -29.70 9.34 -8.46
C ARG A 483 -29.23 10.74 -8.88
N GLY A 484 -29.29 11.05 -10.18
CA GLY A 484 -28.87 12.34 -10.73
C GLY A 484 -27.38 12.46 -11.01
N ASP A 485 -26.64 11.34 -11.04
CA ASP A 485 -25.29 11.29 -11.58
C ASP A 485 -25.30 11.35 -13.11
N PHE A 486 -24.20 11.77 -13.72
CA PHE A 486 -24.13 12.04 -15.15
C PHE A 486 -22.86 11.47 -15.76
N VAL A 487 -22.99 10.87 -16.94
CA VAL A 487 -21.86 10.49 -17.79
C VAL A 487 -22.24 10.74 -19.24
N ASN A 488 -21.41 11.50 -19.94
CA ASN A 488 -21.66 11.94 -21.32
C ASN A 488 -21.35 10.80 -22.31
N THR A 489 -22.23 9.79 -22.34
CA THR A 489 -22.10 8.63 -23.23
C THR A 489 -22.20 9.01 -24.70
N GLU A 490 -22.96 10.06 -25.03
CA GLU A 490 -23.08 10.55 -26.41
C GLU A 490 -21.72 11.06 -26.93
N PHE A 491 -21.02 11.86 -26.13
CA PHE A 491 -19.65 12.27 -26.42
C PHE A 491 -18.73 11.05 -26.55
N LEU A 492 -18.68 10.14 -25.56
CA LEU A 492 -17.80 8.97 -25.59
C LEU A 492 -18.06 8.04 -26.80
N ASN A 493 -19.33 7.87 -27.16
CA ASN A 493 -19.74 7.04 -28.30
C ASN A 493 -19.37 7.70 -29.65
N SER A 494 -19.40 9.04 -29.75
CA SER A 494 -19.06 9.75 -30.99
C SER A 494 -17.56 9.86 -31.29
N GLN A 495 -16.69 9.72 -30.28
CA GLN A 495 -15.24 9.83 -30.49
C GLN A 495 -14.66 8.63 -31.30
N PRO A 496 -13.62 8.83 -32.13
CA PRO A 496 -12.90 7.73 -32.74
C PRO A 496 -12.14 6.91 -31.67
N SER A 497 -11.96 5.62 -31.95
CA SER A 497 -11.12 4.74 -31.12
C SER A 497 -9.73 4.62 -31.73
N LEU A 498 -8.68 4.85 -30.93
CA LEU A 498 -7.29 4.61 -31.31
C LEU A 498 -6.93 3.12 -31.35
N THR A 499 -7.82 2.24 -30.85
CA THR A 499 -7.64 0.80 -30.84
C THR A 499 -8.66 0.12 -31.74
N GLY A 500 -8.23 -0.89 -32.51
CA GLY A 500 -9.08 -1.61 -33.47
C GLY A 500 -9.91 -2.77 -32.90
N GLY A 501 -9.99 -2.93 -31.57
CA GLY A 501 -10.71 -4.06 -30.97
C GLY A 501 -12.22 -3.82 -30.82
N PRO A 502 -13.05 -4.87 -30.76
CA PRO A 502 -14.51 -4.76 -30.89
C PRO A 502 -15.25 -4.24 -29.65
N TYR A 503 -14.64 -4.30 -28.45
CA TYR A 503 -15.37 -4.03 -27.20
C TYR A 503 -14.92 -2.80 -26.40
N VAL A 504 -13.72 -2.30 -26.65
CA VAL A 504 -13.08 -1.24 -25.87
C VAL A 504 -12.64 -0.13 -26.81
N LYS A 505 -13.00 1.11 -26.47
CA LYS A 505 -12.57 2.32 -27.16
C LYS A 505 -11.44 2.97 -26.36
N LEU A 506 -10.30 3.20 -27.01
CA LEU A 506 -9.29 4.13 -26.50
C LEU A 506 -9.51 5.50 -27.11
N ILE A 507 -9.93 6.46 -26.30
CA ILE A 507 -10.20 7.83 -26.72
C ILE A 507 -9.06 8.72 -26.23
N LYS A 508 -8.56 9.59 -27.11
CA LYS A 508 -7.57 10.61 -26.76
C LYS A 508 -8.16 12.00 -26.91
N TRP A 509 -8.12 12.78 -25.84
CA TRP A 509 -8.51 14.19 -25.80
C TRP A 509 -7.28 15.06 -25.60
N GLU A 510 -6.79 15.68 -26.69
CA GLU A 510 -5.49 16.37 -26.68
C GLU A 510 -5.41 17.55 -25.71
N LYS A 511 -6.55 18.23 -25.48
CA LYS A 511 -6.63 19.37 -24.56
C LYS A 511 -6.55 18.96 -23.08
N GLY A 512 -6.70 17.67 -22.78
CA GLY A 512 -6.69 17.13 -21.42
C GLY A 512 -8.06 17.14 -20.75
N ILE A 513 -8.21 16.26 -19.78
CA ILE A 513 -9.40 16.09 -18.94
C ILE A 513 -8.96 16.40 -17.52
N ARG A 514 -9.71 17.26 -16.85
CA ARG A 514 -9.50 17.56 -15.43
C ARG A 514 -10.57 16.89 -14.60
N VAL A 515 -10.16 16.25 -13.51
CA VAL A 515 -11.07 15.54 -12.59
C VAL A 515 -10.94 16.15 -11.20
N TYR A 516 -12.06 16.57 -10.64
CA TYR A 516 -12.20 17.06 -9.27
C TYR A 516 -12.86 15.97 -8.44
N ALA A 517 -12.28 15.63 -7.29
CA ALA A 517 -12.83 14.66 -6.35
C ALA A 517 -12.80 15.25 -4.94
N ASP A 518 -13.95 15.66 -4.43
CA ASP A 518 -14.14 16.04 -3.04
C ASP A 518 -14.57 14.82 -2.24
N GLY A 519 -13.59 14.15 -1.61
CA GLY A 519 -13.84 12.95 -0.80
C GLY A 519 -14.60 13.24 0.49
N ARG A 520 -14.64 14.50 0.96
CA ARG A 520 -15.42 14.89 2.15
C ARG A 520 -16.90 15.00 1.83
N ARG A 521 -17.23 15.61 0.69
CA ARG A 521 -18.62 15.71 0.20
C ARG A 521 -19.05 14.48 -0.60
N ARG A 522 -18.11 13.60 -0.94
CA ARG A 522 -18.26 12.45 -1.85
C ARG A 522 -18.75 12.84 -3.24
N VAL A 523 -18.41 14.06 -3.69
CA VAL A 523 -18.78 14.56 -5.03
C VAL A 523 -17.54 14.63 -5.91
N GLY A 524 -17.63 14.07 -7.12
CA GLY A 524 -16.60 14.22 -8.14
C GLY A 524 -17.15 14.60 -9.50
N VAL A 525 -16.34 15.34 -10.25
CA VAL A 525 -16.69 15.85 -11.58
C VAL A 525 -15.48 15.76 -12.50
N ALA A 526 -15.68 15.31 -13.74
CA ALA A 526 -14.68 15.39 -14.80
C ALA A 526 -15.10 16.40 -15.87
N GLU A 527 -14.20 17.31 -16.24
CA GLU A 527 -14.37 18.31 -17.29
C GLU A 527 -13.40 18.09 -18.46
N LEU A 528 -13.89 18.31 -19.67
CA LEU A 528 -13.09 18.41 -20.89
C LEU A 528 -12.54 19.83 -21.00
N LEU A 529 -11.21 19.97 -21.14
CA LEU A 529 -10.53 21.26 -21.29
C LEU A 529 -10.58 21.78 -22.74
#